data_AF-A0ABC8BWT8-F1
#
_entry.id   AF-A0ABC8BWT8-F1
#
_cell.length_a   1.000
_cell.length_b   1.000
_cell.length_c   1.000
_cell.angle_alpha   90.00
_cell.angle_beta   90.00
_cell.angle_gamma   90.00
#
_symmetry.space_group_name_H-M   'P 1'
#
loop_
_entity.id
_entity.type
_entity.pdbx_description
1 polymer ?
#
loop_
_entity_poly.entity_id
_entity_poly.type
_entity_poly.pdbx_seq_one_letter_code
_entity_poly.pdbx_strand_id
1 'polypeptide(L)'
;MTWRSSPTFDRQPAPRPGALVTVALLAAAVGVFALTTWNGNTPSDTKVTEAAIAEAVREELHAMFLADITSRGSVLRSSLLQEDAAARIDYAKNADTLALRCYGAGRVRVARVLTDGTREPHAEIRCGDTTTTYIVNDGTLRTIVLDPGETGSWASWALTRPTSPMPGADADARAS
;
A
#
# COMPACT_ATOMS: atom_id res chain seq x y z
N MET A 1 -32.54 11.13 -4.25
CA MET A 1 -31.16 11.63 -4.43
C MET A 1 -30.32 10.48 -4.95
N THR A 2 -29.96 10.53 -6.22
CA THR A 2 -29.27 9.48 -6.95
C THR A 2 -27.77 9.80 -6.99
N TRP A 3 -26.95 8.93 -6.40
CA TRP A 3 -25.49 9.04 -6.46
C TRP A 3 -25.01 8.68 -7.87
N ARG A 4 -24.23 9.59 -8.48
CA ARG A 4 -23.48 9.31 -9.70
C ARG A 4 -22.22 8.55 -9.32
N SER A 5 -22.14 7.30 -9.76
CA SER A 5 -20.92 6.54 -9.88
C SER A 5 -19.94 7.31 -10.78
N SER A 6 -18.72 7.54 -10.29
CA SER A 6 -17.60 7.99 -11.12
C SER A 6 -17.38 7.03 -12.29
N PRO A 7 -16.93 7.51 -13.46
CA PRO A 7 -16.82 6.68 -14.65
C PRO A 7 -15.79 5.58 -14.41
N THR A 8 -16.27 4.34 -14.40
CA THR A 8 -15.45 3.17 -14.69
C THR A 8 -14.81 3.39 -16.05
N PHE A 9 -13.50 3.64 -16.06
CA PHE A 9 -12.73 3.55 -17.28
C PHE A 9 -12.86 2.13 -17.82
N ASP A 10 -13.61 2.00 -18.91
CA ASP A 10 -13.56 0.84 -19.79
C ASP A 10 -12.10 0.53 -20.10
N ARG A 11 -11.61 -0.60 -19.60
CA ARG A 11 -10.40 -1.23 -20.12
C ARG A 11 -10.81 -2.39 -20.98
N GLN A 12 -10.53 -2.26 -22.28
CA GLN A 12 -10.54 -3.34 -23.25
C GLN A 12 -9.79 -4.57 -22.70
N PRO A 13 -10.19 -5.79 -23.09
CA PRO A 13 -9.45 -7.01 -22.75
C PRO A 13 -8.12 -7.02 -23.50
N ALA A 14 -7.05 -6.61 -22.81
CA ALA A 14 -5.67 -6.81 -23.25
C ALA A 14 -5.18 -8.20 -22.79
N PRO A 15 -4.34 -8.88 -23.59
CA PRO A 15 -3.82 -10.20 -23.25
C PRO A 15 -3.03 -10.14 -21.93
N ARG A 16 -3.31 -11.10 -21.04
CA ARG A 16 -2.84 -11.19 -19.65
C ARG A 16 -1.38 -10.75 -19.47
N PRO A 17 -1.11 -9.60 -18.82
CA PRO A 17 0.26 -9.14 -18.53
C PRO A 17 0.79 -9.65 -17.17
N GLY A 18 -0.01 -10.42 -16.42
CA GLY A 18 0.27 -10.78 -15.03
C GLY A 18 1.32 -11.87 -14.79
N ALA A 19 1.81 -12.56 -15.82
CA ALA A 19 2.82 -13.61 -15.67
C ALA A 19 4.27 -13.13 -15.92
N LEU A 20 4.44 -12.13 -16.79
CA LEU A 20 5.78 -11.66 -17.17
C LEU A 20 6.37 -10.67 -16.16
N VAL A 21 5.54 -9.84 -15.52
CA VAL A 21 5.99 -8.87 -14.51
C VAL A 21 6.46 -9.58 -13.24
N THR A 22 5.78 -10.65 -12.83
CA THR A 22 6.16 -11.50 -11.70
C THR A 22 7.49 -12.22 -11.95
N VAL A 23 7.71 -12.76 -13.16
CA VAL A 23 8.97 -13.42 -13.52
C VAL A 23 10.13 -12.41 -13.62
N ALA A 24 9.89 -11.21 -14.15
CA ALA A 24 10.91 -10.17 -14.21
C ALA A 24 11.32 -9.63 -12.83
N LEU A 25 10.35 -9.47 -11.91
CA LEU A 25 10.63 -9.09 -10.51
C LEU A 25 11.37 -10.20 -9.75
N LEU A 26 11.00 -11.47 -9.96
CA LEU A 26 11.73 -12.62 -9.43
C LEU A 26 13.18 -12.66 -9.94
N ALA A 27 13.41 -12.42 -11.23
CA ALA A 27 14.75 -12.41 -11.81
C ALA A 27 15.60 -11.24 -11.29
N ALA A 28 15.00 -10.06 -11.09
CA ALA A 28 15.69 -8.90 -10.52
C ALA A 28 16.06 -9.12 -9.04
N ALA A 29 15.13 -9.66 -8.23
CA ALA A 29 15.38 -9.97 -6.83
C ALA A 29 16.47 -11.06 -6.67
N VAL A 30 16.42 -12.11 -7.49
CA VAL A 30 17.46 -13.16 -7.52
C VAL A 30 18.79 -12.60 -8.01
N GLY A 31 18.78 -11.70 -9.00
CA GLY A 31 19.99 -11.06 -9.53
C GLY A 31 20.70 -10.16 -8.53
N VAL A 32 19.95 -9.36 -7.75
CA VAL A 32 20.51 -8.51 -6.68
C VAL A 32 21.05 -9.36 -5.52
N PHE A 33 20.36 -10.46 -5.16
CA PHE A 33 20.86 -11.39 -4.14
C PHE A 33 22.12 -12.14 -4.57
N ALA A 34 22.20 -12.54 -5.85
CA ALA A 34 23.40 -13.14 -6.41
C ALA A 34 24.59 -12.16 -6.47
N LEU A 35 24.34 -10.87 -6.75
CA LEU A 35 25.40 -9.85 -6.80
C LEU A 35 25.92 -9.46 -5.41
N THR A 36 25.06 -9.43 -4.39
CA THR A 36 25.46 -9.11 -3.01
C THR A 36 26.23 -10.26 -2.34
N THR A 37 25.92 -11.51 -2.69
CA THR A 37 26.61 -12.72 -2.19
C THR A 37 27.91 -13.06 -2.94
N TRP A 38 28.15 -12.48 -4.12
CA TRP A 38 29.39 -12.66 -4.89
C TRP A 38 30.55 -11.79 -4.37
N ASN A 39 30.35 -10.90 -3.41
CA ASN A 39 31.43 -10.12 -2.80
C ASN A 39 32.28 -10.96 -1.83
N GLY A 40 33.00 -11.96 -2.37
CA GLY A 40 34.25 -12.51 -1.86
C GLY A 40 34.25 -13.31 -0.56
N ASN A 41 33.19 -13.30 0.24
CA ASN A 41 33.10 -14.03 1.51
C ASN A 41 31.79 -14.82 1.59
N THR A 42 31.73 -15.95 0.88
CA THR A 42 30.59 -16.87 0.97
C THR A 42 30.86 -17.92 2.05
N PRO A 43 30.18 -17.93 3.22
CA PRO A 43 30.01 -19.16 3.96
C PRO A 43 29.18 -20.12 3.11
N SER A 44 29.74 -21.29 2.81
CA SER A 44 29.27 -22.23 1.77
C SER A 44 27.96 -22.97 2.07
N ASP A 45 27.06 -22.47 2.92
CA ASP A 45 25.89 -23.25 3.34
C ASP A 45 24.63 -22.45 3.68
N THR A 46 24.50 -21.22 3.19
CA THR A 46 23.24 -20.47 3.36
C THR A 46 22.24 -20.96 2.31
N LYS A 47 21.51 -22.04 2.61
CA LYS A 47 20.39 -22.48 1.77
C LYS A 47 19.35 -21.35 1.71
N VAL A 48 19.17 -20.76 0.54
CA VAL A 48 18.12 -19.77 0.28
C VAL A 48 16.77 -20.46 0.52
N THR A 49 16.04 -20.01 1.53
CA THR A 49 14.72 -20.55 1.87
C THR A 49 13.63 -19.76 1.14
N GLU A 50 12.48 -20.39 0.90
CA GLU A 50 11.31 -19.73 0.34
C GLU A 50 10.87 -18.52 1.19
N ALA A 51 10.99 -18.64 2.52
CA ALA A 51 10.72 -17.55 3.45
C ALA A 51 11.66 -16.34 3.24
N ALA A 52 12.95 -16.59 3.00
CA ALA A 52 13.91 -15.51 2.73
C ALA A 52 13.62 -14.80 1.40
N ILE A 53 13.19 -15.56 0.38
CA ILE A 53 12.77 -14.98 -0.91
C ILE A 53 11.50 -14.14 -0.73
N ALA A 54 10.51 -14.66 -0.01
CA ALA A 54 9.25 -13.95 0.22
C ALA A 54 9.47 -12.64 0.97
N GLU A 55 10.36 -12.62 1.97
CA GLU A 55 10.69 -11.40 2.70
C GLU A 55 11.42 -10.38 1.82
N ALA A 56 12.44 -10.82 1.07
CA ALA A 56 13.14 -9.93 0.12
C ALA A 56 12.20 -9.32 -0.92
N VAL A 57 11.23 -10.09 -1.44
CA VAL A 57 10.22 -9.59 -2.36
C VAL A 57 9.29 -8.57 -1.70
N ARG A 58 8.90 -8.78 -0.44
CA ARG A 58 8.07 -7.82 0.31
C ARG A 58 8.80 -6.50 0.56
N GLU A 59 10.08 -6.57 0.94
CA GLU A 59 10.92 -5.40 1.15
C GLU A 59 11.08 -4.58 -0.14
N GLU A 60 11.39 -5.24 -1.27
CA GLU A 60 11.54 -4.56 -2.55
C GLU A 60 10.24 -3.90 -3.02
N LEU A 61 9.11 -4.61 -2.91
CA LEU A 61 7.80 -4.05 -3.24
C LEU A 61 7.42 -2.87 -2.32
N HIS A 62 7.82 -2.90 -1.05
CA HIS A 62 7.67 -1.76 -0.14
C HIS A 62 8.51 -0.57 -0.60
N ALA A 63 9.78 -0.79 -0.96
CA ALA A 63 10.66 0.25 -1.46
C ALA A 63 10.11 0.90 -2.74
N MET A 64 9.64 0.09 -3.70
CA MET A 64 8.99 0.58 -4.92
C MET A 64 7.71 1.39 -4.62
N PHE A 65 6.91 0.96 -3.65
CA PHE A 65 5.73 1.68 -3.19
C PHE A 65 6.10 3.06 -2.60
N LEU A 66 7.14 3.13 -1.77
CA LEU A 66 7.62 4.40 -1.22
C LEU A 66 8.20 5.33 -2.30
N ALA A 67 8.91 4.78 -3.29
CA ALA A 67 9.43 5.56 -4.41
C ALA A 67 8.29 6.21 -5.23
N ASP A 68 7.21 5.48 -5.52
CA ASP A 68 6.03 6.02 -6.22
C ASP A 68 5.37 7.16 -5.42
N ILE A 69 5.26 7.02 -4.10
CA ILE A 69 4.67 8.02 -3.22
C ILE A 69 5.54 9.28 -3.09
N THR A 70 6.83 9.10 -2.85
CA THR A 70 7.77 10.22 -2.64
C THR A 70 7.91 11.10 -3.88
N SER A 71 7.58 10.59 -5.07
CA SER A 71 7.47 11.40 -6.28
C SER A 71 6.35 12.45 -6.23
N ARG A 72 5.38 12.33 -5.32
CA ARG A 72 4.16 13.17 -5.23
C ARG A 72 3.98 13.88 -3.88
N GLY A 73 4.89 13.68 -2.94
CA GLY A 73 4.74 14.18 -1.58
C GLY A 73 5.85 13.73 -0.64
N SER A 74 5.66 13.98 0.65
CA SER A 74 6.57 13.52 1.70
C SER A 74 5.96 12.34 2.46
N VAL A 75 6.78 11.33 2.78
CA VAL A 75 6.40 10.23 3.65
C VAL A 75 6.70 10.62 5.09
N LEU A 76 5.69 10.62 5.95
CA LEU A 76 5.83 10.92 7.38
C LEU A 76 6.15 9.66 8.18
N ARG A 77 5.48 8.56 7.83
CA ARG A 77 5.66 7.25 8.45
C ARG A 77 5.22 6.17 7.46
N SER A 78 5.90 5.04 7.43
CA SER A 78 5.49 3.88 6.64
C SER A 78 5.81 2.58 7.38
N SER A 79 5.15 1.51 6.98
CA SER A 79 5.50 0.15 7.41
C SER A 79 4.87 -0.88 6.47
N LEU A 80 5.37 -2.11 6.58
CA LEU A 80 4.65 -3.30 6.17
C LEU A 80 3.61 -3.68 7.23
N LEU A 81 2.44 -4.11 6.77
CA LEU A 81 1.46 -4.85 7.56
C LEU A 81 1.81 -6.33 7.39
N GLN A 82 2.47 -6.90 8.40
CA GLN A 82 2.76 -8.34 8.45
C GLN A 82 1.55 -9.09 9.01
N GLU A 83 1.46 -10.37 8.65
CA GLU A 83 0.35 -11.25 9.02
C GLU A 83 0.14 -11.28 10.55
N ASP A 84 -1.12 -11.36 10.97
CA ASP A 84 -1.60 -11.57 12.35
C ASP A 84 -1.66 -10.36 13.31
N ALA A 85 -1.29 -9.15 12.88
CA ALA A 85 -1.45 -7.96 13.72
C ALA A 85 -2.09 -6.79 12.96
N ALA A 86 -3.21 -6.28 13.48
CA ALA A 86 -3.81 -5.06 12.96
C ALA A 86 -2.87 -3.86 13.15
N ALA A 87 -2.65 -3.07 12.10
CA ALA A 87 -1.91 -1.82 12.20
C ALA A 87 -2.83 -0.69 12.61
N ARG A 88 -2.45 0.04 13.67
CA ARG A 88 -3.12 1.27 14.11
C ARG A 88 -2.30 2.48 13.67
N ILE A 89 -2.91 3.36 12.89
CA ILE A 89 -2.27 4.51 12.28
C ILE A 89 -3.03 5.76 12.70
N ASP A 90 -2.45 6.54 13.58
CA ASP A 90 -3.01 7.82 14.02
C ASP A 90 -2.59 8.94 13.06
N TYR A 91 -3.54 9.78 12.67
CA TYR A 91 -3.23 10.97 11.88
C TYR A 91 -2.66 12.05 12.80
N ALA A 92 -1.51 12.61 12.42
CA ALA A 92 -1.11 13.91 12.97
C ALA A 92 -2.10 14.96 12.43
N LYS A 93 -2.50 15.94 13.26
CA LYS A 93 -3.42 17.00 12.86
C LYS A 93 -3.00 17.58 11.49
N ASN A 94 -3.95 17.71 10.54
CA ASN A 94 -3.88 18.26 9.16
C ASN A 94 -4.25 17.25 8.04
N ALA A 95 -4.27 17.75 6.79
CA ALA A 95 -4.61 17.10 5.52
C ALA A 95 -3.65 15.97 5.07
N ASP A 96 -3.15 15.20 6.01
CA ASP A 96 -2.33 14.04 5.74
C ASP A 96 -3.18 12.95 5.03
N THR A 97 -2.53 12.11 4.23
CA THR A 97 -3.18 11.06 3.44
C THR A 97 -2.49 9.73 3.73
N LEU A 98 -3.29 8.69 4.02
CA LEU A 98 -2.80 7.31 4.07
C LEU A 98 -2.83 6.71 2.67
N ALA A 99 -1.66 6.36 2.16
CA ALA A 99 -1.51 5.51 0.98
C ALA A 99 -1.38 4.05 1.42
N LEU A 100 -2.03 3.14 0.70
CA LEU A 100 -2.07 1.70 1.02
C LEU A 100 -2.08 0.89 -0.27
N ARG A 101 -1.22 -0.13 -0.35
CA ARG A 101 -1.22 -1.11 -1.44
C ARG A 101 -1.28 -2.52 -0.85
N CYS A 102 -2.29 -3.30 -1.24
CA CYS A 102 -2.45 -4.68 -0.77
C CYS A 102 -1.89 -5.69 -1.77
N TYR A 103 -1.31 -6.76 -1.26
CA TYR A 103 -0.67 -7.83 -2.01
C TYR A 103 -1.13 -9.21 -1.53
N GLY A 104 -0.93 -10.22 -2.36
CA GLY A 104 -1.43 -11.58 -2.11
C GLY A 104 -2.83 -11.80 -2.69
N ALA A 105 -3.53 -12.82 -2.20
CA ALA A 105 -4.79 -13.29 -2.77
C ALA A 105 -6.03 -13.02 -1.89
N GLY A 106 -5.85 -12.47 -0.69
CA GLY A 106 -6.95 -12.20 0.24
C GLY A 106 -7.43 -10.75 0.22
N ARG A 107 -7.68 -10.21 1.42
CA ARG A 107 -8.21 -8.85 1.60
C ARG A 107 -7.63 -8.16 2.83
N VAL A 108 -7.56 -6.84 2.78
CA VAL A 108 -7.30 -5.99 3.96
C VAL A 108 -8.56 -5.23 4.30
N ARG A 109 -9.00 -5.38 5.55
CA ARG A 109 -10.09 -4.61 6.13
C ARG A 109 -9.57 -3.28 6.65
N VAL A 110 -10.36 -2.24 6.45
CA VAL A 110 -10.03 -0.89 6.90
C VAL A 110 -11.15 -0.42 7.81
N ALA A 111 -10.81 0.06 9.01
CA ALA A 111 -11.74 0.73 9.90
C ALA A 111 -11.27 2.15 10.18
N ARG A 112 -12.19 3.12 10.03
CA ARG A 112 -12.00 4.52 10.36
C ARG A 112 -12.47 4.75 11.79
N VAL A 113 -11.63 5.36 12.62
CA VAL A 113 -12.03 5.88 13.93
C VAL A 113 -12.08 7.39 13.82
N LEU A 114 -13.28 7.93 13.98
CA LEU A 114 -13.55 9.35 13.91
C LEU A 114 -13.07 10.06 15.19
N THR A 115 -13.02 11.38 15.16
CA THR A 115 -12.60 12.22 16.30
C THR A 115 -13.51 12.10 17.51
N ASP A 116 -14.79 11.80 17.31
CA ASP A 116 -15.78 11.54 18.37
C ASP A 116 -15.67 10.11 18.98
N GLY A 117 -14.78 9.27 18.44
CA GLY A 117 -14.58 7.89 18.86
C GLY A 117 -15.44 6.86 18.11
N THR A 118 -16.32 7.30 17.21
CA THR A 118 -17.14 6.41 16.38
C THR A 118 -16.24 5.57 15.46
N ARG A 119 -16.53 4.27 15.35
CA ARG A 119 -15.82 3.35 14.46
C ARG A 119 -16.69 3.01 13.26
N GLU A 120 -16.21 3.35 12.08
CA GLU A 120 -16.88 3.06 10.81
C GLU A 120 -16.06 2.05 10.00
N PRO A 121 -16.69 0.99 9.47
CA PRO A 121 -16.05 0.17 8.46
C PRO A 121 -15.85 0.99 7.18
N HIS A 122 -14.63 0.99 6.66
CA HIS A 122 -14.34 1.48 5.31
C HIS A 122 -14.40 0.30 4.33
N ALA A 123 -14.53 0.61 3.04
CA ALA A 123 -14.54 -0.40 1.98
C ALA A 123 -13.35 -1.36 2.11
N GLU A 124 -13.63 -2.67 2.05
CA GLU A 124 -12.61 -3.71 2.02
C GLU A 124 -11.73 -3.57 0.76
N ILE A 125 -10.43 -3.78 0.91
CA ILE A 125 -9.47 -3.71 -0.19
C ILE A 125 -9.10 -5.13 -0.59
N ARG A 126 -9.48 -5.52 -1.80
CA ARG A 126 -9.07 -6.80 -2.40
C ARG A 126 -7.59 -6.73 -2.76
N CYS A 127 -6.85 -7.77 -2.42
CA CYS A 127 -5.44 -7.88 -2.72
C CYS A 127 -5.23 -8.55 -4.08
N GLY A 128 -4.07 -8.32 -4.69
CA GLY A 128 -3.73 -8.85 -6.01
C GLY A 128 -3.79 -7.81 -7.13
N ASP A 129 -4.49 -6.70 -6.90
CA ASP A 129 -4.37 -5.50 -7.73
C ASP A 129 -3.22 -4.63 -7.21
N THR A 130 -2.32 -4.17 -8.08
CA THR A 130 -1.19 -3.30 -7.71
C THR A 130 -1.59 -1.84 -7.49
N THR A 131 -2.89 -1.55 -7.47
CA THR A 131 -3.40 -0.17 -7.34
C THR A 131 -3.18 0.35 -5.92
N THR A 132 -2.67 1.58 -5.81
CA THR A 132 -2.58 2.28 -4.52
C THR A 132 -3.94 2.89 -4.17
N THR A 133 -4.44 2.56 -2.99
CA THR A 133 -5.61 3.19 -2.38
C THR A 133 -5.18 4.35 -1.50
N TYR A 134 -5.87 5.49 -1.62
CA TYR A 134 -5.61 6.68 -0.82
C TYR A 134 -6.81 6.97 0.08
N ILE A 135 -6.54 7.21 1.37
CA ILE A 135 -7.53 7.63 2.36
C ILE A 135 -7.10 8.99 2.88
N VAL A 136 -7.90 10.02 2.58
CA VAL A 136 -7.59 11.40 2.94
C VAL A 136 -8.15 11.71 4.33
N ASN A 137 -7.36 12.39 5.16
CA ASN A 137 -7.89 12.99 6.38
C ASN A 137 -8.63 14.29 6.06
N ASP A 138 -9.96 14.24 6.11
CA ASP A 138 -10.88 15.37 5.95
C ASP A 138 -11.04 16.20 7.24
N GLY A 139 -10.25 15.90 8.28
CA GLY A 139 -10.34 16.53 9.59
C GLY A 139 -11.26 15.81 10.58
N THR A 140 -12.06 14.85 10.10
CA THR A 140 -12.94 14.03 10.97
C THR A 140 -12.25 12.74 11.41
N LEU A 141 -11.16 12.34 10.74
CA LEU A 141 -10.45 11.11 11.04
C LEU A 141 -9.39 11.30 12.12
N ARG A 142 -9.44 10.43 13.12
CA ARG A 142 -8.41 10.33 14.15
C ARG A 142 -7.43 9.19 13.87
N THR A 143 -7.96 8.02 13.54
CA THR A 143 -7.16 6.80 13.39
C THR A 143 -7.69 5.93 12.24
N ILE A 144 -6.80 5.25 11.53
CA ILE A 144 -7.12 4.11 10.68
C ILE A 144 -6.61 2.84 11.33
N VAL A 145 -7.43 1.79 11.30
CA VAL A 145 -7.03 0.43 11.65
C VAL A 145 -7.04 -0.41 10.38
N LEU A 146 -5.91 -1.02 10.06
CA LEU A 146 -5.75 -1.97 8.96
C LEU A 146 -5.64 -3.38 9.53
N ASP A 147 -6.37 -4.33 8.99
CA ASP A 147 -6.43 -5.71 9.48
C ASP A 147 -6.36 -6.70 8.30
N PRO A 148 -5.37 -7.61 8.24
CA PRO A 148 -5.34 -8.66 7.23
C PRO A 148 -6.52 -9.60 7.46
N GLY A 149 -7.53 -9.50 6.59
CA GLY A 149 -8.81 -10.21 6.77
C GLY A 149 -8.76 -11.69 6.43
N GLU A 150 -7.70 -12.15 5.76
CA GLU A 150 -7.50 -13.52 5.28
C GLU A 150 -6.00 -13.85 5.21
N THR A 151 -5.66 -15.12 5.43
CA THR A 151 -4.29 -15.65 5.31
C THR A 151 -3.69 -15.37 3.92
N GLY A 152 -2.40 -15.04 3.85
CA GLY A 152 -1.73 -14.68 2.60
C GLY A 152 -1.94 -13.23 2.17
N SER A 153 -2.60 -12.41 2.99
CA SER A 153 -2.79 -10.97 2.75
C SER A 153 -1.72 -10.18 3.50
N TRP A 154 -1.04 -9.30 2.79
CA TRP A 154 -0.11 -8.34 3.39
C TRP A 154 -0.19 -7.01 2.65
N ALA A 155 0.24 -5.93 3.28
CA ALA A 155 0.14 -4.61 2.67
C ALA A 155 1.32 -3.71 2.99
N SER A 156 1.64 -2.82 2.06
CA SER A 156 2.49 -1.65 2.32
C SER A 156 1.61 -0.45 2.60
N TRP A 157 1.93 0.31 3.65
CA TRP A 157 1.23 1.55 3.94
C TRP A 157 2.21 2.68 4.23
N ALA A 158 1.78 3.90 3.91
CA ALA A 158 2.51 5.12 4.21
C ALA A 158 1.54 6.24 4.56
N LEU A 159 1.75 6.86 5.71
CA LEU A 159 1.17 8.15 6.02
C LEU A 159 2.01 9.22 5.34
N THR A 160 1.35 10.06 4.55
CA THR A 160 1.99 11.01 3.65
C THR A 160 1.43 12.40 3.86
N ARG A 161 2.25 13.40 3.56
CA ARG A 161 1.81 14.78 3.37
C ARG A 161 2.02 15.16 1.91
N PRO A 162 0.95 15.34 1.13
CA PRO A 162 1.08 15.72 -0.26
C PRO A 162 1.67 17.13 -0.40
N THR A 163 2.50 17.35 -1.43
CA THR A 163 3.15 18.66 -1.70
C THR A 163 2.20 19.67 -2.36
N SER A 164 1.01 19.25 -2.75
CA SER A 164 -0.08 20.12 -3.20
C SER A 164 -1.41 19.58 -2.68
N PRO A 165 -2.40 20.43 -2.39
CA PRO A 165 -3.74 19.95 -2.07
C PRO A 165 -4.22 19.06 -3.20
N MET A 166 -4.72 17.86 -2.88
CA MET A 166 -5.36 17.04 -3.91
C MET A 166 -6.52 17.85 -4.51
N PRO A 167 -6.63 17.97 -5.85
CA PRO A 167 -7.78 18.62 -6.47
C PRO A 167 -9.04 17.84 -6.08
N GLY A 168 -9.83 18.43 -5.18
CA GLY A 168 -10.99 17.81 -4.55
C GLY A 168 -11.31 18.32 -3.15
N ALA A 169 -10.34 18.90 -2.43
CA ALA A 169 -10.58 19.44 -1.08
C ALA A 169 -10.98 20.94 -1.07
N ASP A 170 -10.54 21.73 -2.05
CA ASP A 170 -10.73 23.19 -2.05
C ASP A 170 -11.78 23.70 -3.07
N ALA A 171 -12.40 22.83 -3.86
CA ALA A 171 -13.38 23.26 -4.85
C ALA A 171 -14.71 23.73 -4.22
N ASP A 172 -15.03 23.30 -3.01
CA ASP A 172 -16.27 23.68 -2.31
C ASP A 172 -16.08 24.88 -1.36
N ALA A 173 -14.85 25.29 -1.05
CA ALA A 173 -14.59 26.41 -0.12
C ALA A 173 -14.59 27.80 -0.79
N ARG A 174 -14.72 27.87 -2.12
CA ARG A 174 -14.74 29.13 -2.88
C ARG A 174 -16.10 29.50 -3.50
N ALA A 175 -17.14 28.75 -3.16
CA ALA A 175 -18.51 29.02 -3.60
C ALA A 175 -19.48 29.05 -2.41
N SER A 176 -19.27 29.97 -1.46
CA SER A 176 -20.28 30.40 -0.49
C SER A 176 -19.98 31.82 -0.01
#